data_AF-A0A9P4PVR5-F1
#
_entry.id   AF-A0A9P4PVR5-F1
#
_cell.length_a   1.000
_cell.length_b   1.000
_cell.length_c   1.000
_cell.angle_alpha   90.00
_cell.angle_beta   90.00
_cell.angle_gamma   90.00
#
_symmetry.space_group_name_H-M   'P 1'
#
loop_
_entity.id
_entity.type
_entity.pdbx_description
1 polymer ?
#
loop_
_entity_poly.entity_id
_entity_poly.type
_entity_poly.pdbx_seq_one_letter_code
_entity_poly.pdbx_strand_id
1 'polypeptide(L)'
;MERAQRNNTQPPALLKLPNELFLEIAFLLYTSELRRLGRVNCRLRRLVAVYLSRYRYNIGILALPNELILEIVQHLGHQKDRSRFARATQRHYPLIMHHIVRQDIMHSGSSLLVYAAKKNLVGMARKIIYLGGDVNTQCGFRKGTTGKRATPLAAAAFYGYERMVKTLLSFGASHFVDGVRLPLAMAIFKRHESVALILSQELDCSDASLTISTRQTLLQMACAAQLVSLVQYYLEHKSCSSHDCDTALFRIIEKDTTKTGIVRRQLHGETFEIVLMLLEHGASPD
;
A
#
# COMPACT_ATOMS: atom_id res chain seq x y z
N MET A 1 -58.16 59.13 3.31
CA MET A 1 -56.92 58.34 3.54
C MET A 1 -56.89 57.21 2.52
N GLU A 2 -55.80 57.18 1.76
CA GLU A 2 -55.59 56.43 0.53
C GLU A 2 -55.60 54.91 0.74
N ARG A 3 -56.25 54.18 -0.17
CA ARG A 3 -55.89 52.79 -0.49
C ARG A 3 -55.34 52.77 -1.91
N ALA A 4 -54.03 52.85 -1.99
CA ALA A 4 -53.26 52.78 -3.22
C ALA A 4 -53.60 51.52 -4.01
N GLN A 5 -53.98 51.72 -5.27
CA GLN A 5 -53.98 50.70 -6.32
C GLN A 5 -52.57 50.11 -6.43
N ARG A 6 -52.36 48.91 -5.88
CA ARG A 6 -51.20 48.09 -6.26
C ARG A 6 -51.47 47.53 -7.65
N ASN A 7 -51.06 48.29 -8.67
CA ASN A 7 -50.85 47.79 -10.02
C ASN A 7 -49.93 46.58 -9.96
N ASN A 8 -50.51 45.40 -10.05
CA ASN A 8 -49.80 44.13 -10.12
C ASN A 8 -49.37 43.90 -11.57
N THR A 9 -48.57 44.81 -12.12
CA THR A 9 -47.88 44.62 -13.40
C THR A 9 -46.68 43.69 -13.16
N GLN A 10 -46.95 42.39 -13.14
CA GLN A 10 -45.90 41.41 -13.40
C GLN A 10 -45.22 41.76 -14.73
N PRO A 11 -43.88 41.74 -14.87
CA PRO A 11 -43.29 41.84 -16.20
C PRO A 11 -43.58 40.54 -16.96
N PRO A 12 -44.40 40.55 -18.04
CA PRO A 12 -44.75 39.34 -18.78
C PRO A 12 -43.62 38.89 -19.73
N ALA A 13 -42.52 39.64 -19.82
CA ALA A 13 -41.43 39.40 -20.76
C ALA A 13 -40.58 38.17 -20.39
N LEU A 14 -40.20 38.02 -19.11
CA LEU A 14 -39.33 36.92 -18.66
C LEU A 14 -39.98 35.54 -18.80
N LEU A 15 -41.32 35.48 -18.71
CA LEU A 15 -42.08 34.23 -18.83
C LEU A 15 -42.25 33.75 -20.28
N LYS A 16 -42.05 34.64 -21.25
CA LYS A 16 -42.16 34.36 -22.69
C LYS A 16 -40.81 34.17 -23.38
N LEU A 17 -39.70 34.26 -22.65
CA LEU A 17 -38.38 34.10 -23.24
C LEU A 17 -38.21 32.71 -23.89
N PRO A 18 -37.56 32.65 -25.07
CA PRO A 18 -37.04 31.40 -25.63
C PRO A 18 -36.10 30.73 -24.64
N ASN A 19 -36.08 29.40 -24.64
CA ASN A 19 -35.21 28.65 -23.74
C ASN A 19 -33.72 28.95 -23.99
N GLU A 20 -33.33 29.33 -25.20
CA GLU A 20 -31.96 29.70 -25.57
C GLU A 20 -31.50 30.96 -24.84
N LEU A 21 -32.27 32.06 -24.91
CA LEU A 21 -31.96 33.30 -24.18
C LEU A 21 -32.00 33.09 -22.67
N PHE A 22 -32.84 32.17 -22.18
CA PHE A 22 -32.83 31.79 -20.78
C PHE A 22 -31.51 31.12 -20.36
N LEU A 23 -30.90 30.30 -21.22
CA LEU A 23 -29.61 29.67 -20.94
C LEU A 23 -28.48 30.69 -20.88
N GLU A 24 -28.50 31.71 -21.74
CA GLU A 24 -27.54 32.83 -21.71
C GLU A 24 -27.65 33.64 -20.41
N ILE A 25 -28.87 33.98 -20.00
CA ILE A 25 -29.12 34.66 -18.72
C ILE A 25 -28.69 33.75 -17.55
N ALA A 26 -29.03 32.46 -17.60
CA ALA A 26 -28.69 31.50 -16.56
C ALA A 26 -27.18 31.31 -16.39
N PHE A 27 -26.41 31.45 -17.47
CA PHE A 27 -24.94 31.41 -17.45
C PHE A 27 -24.35 32.54 -16.62
N LEU A 28 -24.91 33.74 -16.72
CA LEU A 28 -24.42 34.95 -16.04
C LEU A 28 -24.80 35.03 -14.55
N LEU A 29 -25.77 34.23 -14.09
CA LEU A 29 -26.31 34.28 -12.73
C LEU A 29 -25.58 33.35 -11.76
N TYR A 30 -25.47 33.71 -10.48
CA TYR A 30 -24.97 32.82 -9.44
C TYR A 30 -25.98 31.69 -9.11
N THR A 31 -25.52 30.58 -8.53
CA THR A 31 -26.39 29.42 -8.20
C THR A 31 -27.53 29.78 -7.24
N SER A 32 -27.31 30.72 -6.33
CA SER A 32 -28.32 31.28 -5.43
C SER A 32 -29.39 32.09 -6.17
N GLU A 33 -28.97 32.90 -7.15
CA GLU A 33 -29.86 33.72 -7.98
C GLU A 33 -30.69 32.86 -8.93
N LEU A 34 -30.09 31.84 -9.53
CA LEU A 34 -30.80 30.81 -10.30
C LEU A 34 -31.89 30.13 -9.46
N ARG A 35 -31.56 29.72 -8.23
CA ARG A 35 -32.55 29.13 -7.31
C ARG A 35 -33.68 30.10 -6.96
N ARG A 36 -33.38 31.40 -6.80
CA ARG A 36 -34.40 32.45 -6.59
C ARG A 36 -35.28 32.62 -7.84
N LEU A 37 -34.69 32.64 -9.03
CA LEU A 37 -35.40 32.72 -10.30
C LEU A 37 -36.33 31.51 -10.53
N GLY A 38 -35.88 30.32 -10.13
CA GLY A 38 -36.70 29.11 -10.15
C GLY A 38 -37.90 29.12 -9.20
N ARG A 39 -37.96 30.04 -8.22
CA ARG A 39 -39.13 30.20 -7.34
C ARG A 39 -40.22 31.08 -7.95
N VAL A 40 -39.94 31.78 -9.04
CA VAL A 40 -40.87 32.72 -9.68
C VAL A 40 -42.05 31.99 -10.36
N ASN A 41 -41.79 30.84 -11.00
CA ASN A 41 -42.84 30.05 -11.66
C ASN A 41 -42.38 28.59 -11.85
N CYS A 42 -43.32 27.64 -11.95
CA CYS A 42 -43.06 26.22 -12.21
C CYS A 42 -42.27 25.95 -13.52
N ARG A 43 -42.47 26.72 -14.59
CA ARG A 43 -41.68 26.58 -15.84
C ARG A 43 -40.20 26.89 -15.59
N LEU A 44 -39.92 28.05 -14.97
CA LEU A 44 -38.56 28.45 -14.62
C LEU A 44 -37.96 27.51 -13.57
N ARG A 45 -38.76 27.01 -12.62
CA ARG A 45 -38.32 25.99 -11.66
C ARG A 45 -37.77 24.74 -12.35
N ARG A 46 -38.48 24.23 -13.36
CA ARG A 46 -38.02 23.06 -14.14
C ARG A 46 -36.76 23.38 -14.94
N LEU A 47 -36.73 24.52 -15.64
CA LEU A 47 -35.56 24.94 -16.43
C LEU A 47 -34.32 25.15 -15.56
N VAL A 48 -34.46 25.85 -14.43
CA VAL A 48 -33.39 26.04 -13.44
C VAL A 48 -32.94 24.70 -12.86
N ALA A 49 -33.86 23.78 -12.53
CA ALA A 49 -33.49 22.47 -12.01
C ALA A 49 -32.67 21.68 -13.04
N VAL A 50 -33.10 21.65 -14.31
CA VAL A 50 -32.36 21.01 -15.40
C VAL A 50 -31.01 21.69 -15.62
N TYR A 51 -30.96 23.02 -15.69
CA TYR A 51 -29.73 23.79 -15.89
C TYR A 51 -28.72 23.56 -14.77
N LEU A 52 -29.16 23.71 -13.51
CA LEU A 52 -28.31 23.49 -12.36
C LEU A 52 -27.82 22.04 -12.31
N SER A 53 -28.68 21.07 -12.63
CA SER A 53 -28.28 19.67 -12.67
C SER A 53 -27.19 19.40 -13.71
N ARG A 54 -27.37 19.94 -14.91
CA ARG A 54 -26.54 19.66 -16.08
C ARG A 54 -25.21 20.43 -16.06
N TYR A 55 -25.21 21.67 -15.58
CA TYR A 55 -24.08 22.59 -15.73
C TYR A 55 -23.42 23.02 -14.41
N ARG A 56 -24.12 22.97 -13.26
CA ARG A 56 -23.59 23.51 -11.98
C ARG A 56 -23.36 22.44 -10.91
N TYR A 57 -24.17 21.38 -10.89
CA TYR A 57 -24.09 20.31 -9.89
C TYR A 57 -23.35 19.07 -10.38
N ASN A 58 -22.65 19.17 -11.51
CA ASN A 58 -21.73 18.16 -12.02
C ASN A 58 -22.35 16.76 -12.11
N ILE A 59 -23.61 16.68 -12.57
CA ILE A 59 -24.27 15.40 -12.81
C ILE A 59 -23.73 14.72 -14.07
N GLY A 60 -22.99 15.41 -14.94
CA GLY A 60 -22.46 14.87 -16.20
C GLY A 60 -21.76 13.51 -16.06
N ILE A 61 -20.57 13.48 -15.44
CA ILE A 61 -19.83 12.22 -15.20
C ILE A 61 -20.54 11.32 -14.20
N LEU A 62 -21.26 11.90 -13.22
CA LEU A 62 -21.97 11.15 -12.20
C LEU A 62 -23.19 10.39 -12.74
N ALA A 63 -23.78 10.82 -13.85
CA ALA A 63 -24.96 10.19 -14.47
C ALA A 63 -24.60 9.23 -15.59
N LEU A 64 -23.33 9.15 -16.01
CA LEU A 64 -22.93 8.19 -17.02
C LEU A 64 -23.16 6.75 -16.52
N PRO A 65 -23.69 5.87 -17.38
CA PRO A 65 -23.70 4.44 -17.13
C PRO A 65 -22.29 3.90 -16.87
N ASN A 66 -22.21 2.80 -16.13
CA ASN A 66 -20.95 2.17 -15.76
C ASN A 66 -20.11 1.80 -16.99
N GLU A 67 -20.77 1.43 -18.09
CA GLU A 67 -20.17 1.03 -19.36
C GLU A 67 -19.40 2.20 -19.98
N LEU A 68 -20.02 3.39 -20.05
CA LEU A 68 -19.36 4.59 -20.59
C LEU A 68 -18.21 5.06 -19.69
N ILE A 69 -18.35 4.89 -18.37
CA ILE A 69 -17.26 5.18 -17.43
C ILE A 69 -16.07 4.25 -17.65
N LEU A 70 -16.30 2.95 -17.87
CA LEU A 70 -15.24 1.99 -18.15
C LEU A 70 -14.59 2.24 -19.51
N GLU A 71 -15.39 2.60 -20.53
CA GLU A 71 -14.90 3.00 -21.85
C GLU A 71 -13.97 4.21 -21.74
N ILE A 72 -14.34 5.24 -20.97
CA ILE A 72 -13.45 6.39 -20.71
C ILE A 72 -12.16 5.91 -20.04
N VAL A 73 -12.25 5.04 -19.03
CA VAL A 73 -11.09 4.52 -18.29
C VAL A 73 -10.13 3.75 -19.19
N GLN A 74 -10.64 2.99 -20.16
CA GLN A 74 -9.80 2.20 -21.05
C GLN A 74 -8.94 3.09 -21.97
N HIS A 75 -9.49 4.22 -22.41
CA HIS A 75 -8.81 5.19 -23.27
C HIS A 75 -7.86 6.14 -22.51
N LEU A 76 -7.87 6.12 -21.17
CA LEU A 76 -6.84 6.81 -20.39
C LEU A 76 -5.49 6.09 -20.59
N GLY A 77 -4.55 6.78 -21.25
CA GLY A 77 -3.27 6.19 -21.69
C GLY A 77 -2.32 5.78 -20.55
N HIS A 78 -2.39 6.42 -19.39
CA HIS A 78 -1.55 6.08 -18.24
C HIS A 78 -2.34 5.52 -17.05
N GLN A 79 -1.79 4.48 -16.41
CA GLN A 79 -2.34 3.89 -15.17
C GLN A 79 -2.51 4.94 -14.05
N LYS A 80 -1.64 5.96 -14.02
CA LYS A 80 -1.74 7.10 -13.09
C LYS A 80 -3.03 7.89 -13.30
N ASP A 81 -3.43 8.13 -14.54
CA ASP A 81 -4.63 8.90 -14.87
C ASP A 81 -5.89 8.10 -14.56
N ARG A 82 -5.88 6.79 -14.84
CA ARG A 82 -6.94 5.86 -14.40
C ARG A 82 -7.14 5.91 -12.88
N SER A 83 -6.05 5.90 -12.12
CA SER A 83 -6.09 5.99 -10.65
C SER A 83 -6.58 7.35 -10.16
N ARG A 84 -6.13 8.45 -10.76
CA ARG A 84 -6.64 9.81 -10.46
C ARG A 84 -8.13 9.92 -10.74
N PHE A 85 -8.58 9.40 -11.88
CA PHE A 85 -9.98 9.40 -12.28
C PHE A 85 -10.83 8.53 -11.34
N ALA A 86 -10.35 7.35 -10.93
CA ALA A 86 -10.99 6.55 -9.90
C ALA A 86 -11.20 7.34 -8.61
N ARG A 87 -10.18 8.08 -8.16
CA ARG A 87 -10.20 8.89 -6.93
C ARG A 87 -11.05 10.15 -7.04
N ALA A 88 -11.40 10.60 -8.25
CA ALA A 88 -12.22 11.79 -8.44
C ALA A 88 -13.67 11.57 -7.99
N THR A 89 -14.15 10.32 -7.97
CA THR A 89 -15.55 10.03 -7.63
C THR A 89 -15.68 8.79 -6.76
N GLN A 90 -16.23 8.93 -5.55
CA GLN A 90 -16.46 7.81 -4.62
C GLN A 90 -17.40 6.74 -5.20
N ARG A 91 -18.43 7.15 -5.96
CA ARG A 91 -19.38 6.24 -6.63
C ARG A 91 -18.70 5.27 -7.58
N HIS A 92 -17.81 5.78 -8.42
CA HIS A 92 -17.17 4.98 -9.48
C HIS A 92 -15.86 4.34 -9.03
N TYR A 93 -15.29 4.78 -7.91
CA TYR A 93 -14.04 4.24 -7.38
C TYR A 93 -14.01 2.71 -7.33
N PRO A 94 -15.02 1.99 -6.77
CA PRO A 94 -14.95 0.52 -6.69
C PRO A 94 -14.88 -0.17 -8.05
N LEU A 95 -15.65 0.33 -9.02
CA LEU A 95 -15.79 -0.16 -10.38
C LEU A 95 -14.52 0.09 -11.20
N ILE A 96 -14.05 1.34 -11.21
CA ILE A 96 -12.83 1.73 -11.91
C ILE A 96 -11.62 1.02 -11.29
N MET A 97 -11.55 0.94 -9.96
CA MET A 97 -10.46 0.25 -9.29
C MET A 97 -10.47 -1.26 -9.58
N HIS A 98 -11.64 -1.87 -9.66
CA HIS A 98 -11.77 -3.27 -10.06
C HIS A 98 -11.25 -3.51 -11.48
N HIS A 99 -11.58 -2.62 -12.42
CA HIS A 99 -11.06 -2.66 -13.78
C HIS A 99 -9.54 -2.48 -13.85
N ILE A 100 -8.98 -1.48 -13.14
CA ILE A 100 -7.53 -1.23 -13.06
C ILE A 100 -6.80 -2.47 -12.54
N VAL A 101 -7.30 -3.10 -11.48
CA VAL A 101 -6.68 -4.29 -10.89
C VAL A 101 -6.73 -5.47 -11.85
N ARG A 102 -7.86 -5.73 -12.51
CA ARG A 102 -7.95 -6.80 -13.51
C ARG A 102 -6.97 -6.61 -14.65
N GLN A 103 -6.87 -5.39 -15.19
CA GLN A 103 -5.91 -5.10 -16.26
C GLN A 103 -4.46 -5.32 -15.81
N ASP A 104 -4.11 -4.95 -14.57
CA ASP A 104 -2.77 -5.16 -14.02
C ASP A 104 -2.45 -6.65 -13.82
N ILE A 105 -3.42 -7.45 -13.38
CA ILE A 105 -3.26 -8.90 -13.27
C ILE A 105 -2.99 -9.51 -14.66
N MET A 106 -3.76 -9.11 -15.67
CA MET A 106 -3.67 -9.67 -17.02
C MET A 106 -2.41 -9.23 -17.80
N HIS A 107 -2.00 -7.97 -17.68
CA HIS A 107 -0.96 -7.40 -18.56
C HIS A 107 0.35 -7.05 -17.84
N SER A 108 0.31 -6.84 -16.53
CA SER A 108 1.46 -6.36 -15.74
C SER A 108 1.92 -7.37 -14.69
N GLY A 109 1.34 -8.58 -14.69
CA GLY A 109 1.70 -9.65 -13.77
C GLY A 109 1.52 -9.28 -12.30
N SER A 110 0.43 -8.60 -11.94
CA SER A 110 0.11 -8.21 -10.55
C SER A 110 1.10 -7.18 -9.92
N SER A 111 1.71 -6.32 -10.73
CA SER A 111 2.65 -5.28 -10.27
C SER A 111 2.06 -4.31 -9.24
N LEU A 112 0.73 -4.13 -9.23
CA LEU A 112 0.03 -3.34 -8.21
C LEU A 112 0.10 -3.96 -6.82
N LEU A 113 0.23 -5.28 -6.70
CA LEU A 113 0.33 -5.95 -5.41
C LEU A 113 1.64 -5.57 -4.72
N VAL A 114 2.73 -5.51 -5.50
CA VAL A 114 4.03 -5.01 -5.08
C VAL A 114 3.93 -3.56 -4.58
N TYR A 115 3.23 -2.69 -5.33
CA TYR A 115 3.00 -1.31 -4.90
C TYR A 115 2.22 -1.25 -3.58
N ALA A 116 1.16 -2.07 -3.45
CA ALA A 116 0.35 -2.13 -2.24
C ALA A 116 1.18 -2.60 -1.03
N ALA A 117 2.04 -3.60 -1.20
CA ALA A 117 2.96 -4.06 -0.14
C ALA A 117 3.93 -2.96 0.29
N LYS A 118 4.58 -2.28 -0.67
CA LYS A 118 5.50 -1.16 -0.41
C LYS A 118 4.85 0.03 0.29
N LYS A 119 3.55 0.26 0.07
CA LYS A 119 2.78 1.37 0.66
C LYS A 119 1.92 0.96 1.85
N ASN A 120 2.04 -0.28 2.32
CA ASN A 120 1.23 -0.85 3.39
C ASN A 120 -0.30 -0.75 3.16
N LEU A 121 -0.75 -0.86 1.91
CA LEU A 121 -2.17 -0.77 1.54
C LEU A 121 -2.85 -2.15 1.66
N VAL A 122 -3.06 -2.62 2.90
CA VAL A 122 -3.56 -3.99 3.19
C VAL A 122 -4.89 -4.28 2.49
N GLY A 123 -5.83 -3.33 2.48
CA GLY A 123 -7.13 -3.52 1.82
C GLY A 123 -7.01 -3.67 0.29
N MET A 124 -6.08 -2.92 -0.31
CA MET A 124 -5.79 -3.04 -1.75
C MET A 124 -5.11 -4.38 -2.06
N ALA A 125 -4.15 -4.81 -1.24
CA ALA A 125 -3.50 -6.10 -1.39
C ALA A 125 -4.51 -7.25 -1.33
N ARG A 126 -5.41 -7.26 -0.34
CA ARG A 126 -6.52 -8.23 -0.23
C ARG A 126 -7.39 -8.26 -1.48
N LYS A 127 -7.78 -7.09 -1.98
CA LYS A 127 -8.59 -6.98 -3.20
C LYS A 127 -7.88 -7.56 -4.43
N ILE A 128 -6.59 -7.29 -4.59
CA ILE A 128 -5.80 -7.81 -5.72
C ILE A 128 -5.72 -9.34 -5.66
N ILE A 129 -5.41 -9.90 -4.50
CA ILE A 129 -5.30 -11.34 -4.31
C ILE A 129 -6.65 -12.03 -4.53
N TYR A 130 -7.74 -11.49 -3.98
CA TYR A 130 -9.09 -12.03 -4.18
C TYR A 130 -9.52 -12.03 -5.66
N LEU A 131 -9.01 -11.09 -6.46
CA LEU A 131 -9.26 -11.03 -7.90
C LEU A 131 -8.36 -11.95 -8.73
N GLY A 132 -7.57 -12.82 -8.08
CA GLY A 132 -6.68 -13.77 -8.75
C GLY A 132 -5.27 -13.23 -9.02
N GLY A 133 -4.87 -12.15 -8.33
CA GLY A 133 -3.50 -11.65 -8.44
C GLY A 133 -2.49 -12.62 -7.84
N ASP A 134 -1.34 -12.77 -8.51
CA ASP A 134 -0.25 -13.63 -8.06
C ASP A 134 0.42 -13.05 -6.81
N VAL A 135 0.27 -13.75 -5.68
CA VAL A 135 0.84 -13.38 -4.38
C VAL A 135 2.37 -13.36 -4.41
N ASN A 136 2.97 -14.18 -5.27
CA ASN A 136 4.41 -14.39 -5.40
C ASN A 136 5.01 -13.62 -6.57
N THR A 137 4.28 -12.65 -7.13
CA THR A 137 4.74 -11.86 -8.25
C THR A 137 6.10 -11.22 -7.97
N GLN A 138 6.96 -11.24 -8.99
CA GLN A 138 8.24 -10.55 -8.99
C GLN A 138 8.24 -9.36 -9.98
N CYS A 139 7.10 -9.12 -10.63
CA CYS A 139 6.90 -8.04 -11.59
C CYS A 139 6.83 -6.69 -10.86
N GLY A 140 7.36 -5.64 -11.49
CA GLY A 140 7.32 -4.27 -10.95
C GLY A 140 8.49 -3.86 -10.05
N PHE A 141 9.35 -4.78 -9.60
CA PHE A 141 10.63 -4.45 -8.98
C PHE A 141 11.79 -4.50 -9.98
N ARG A 142 12.66 -3.48 -9.94
CA ARG A 142 14.02 -3.59 -10.47
C ARG A 142 14.80 -4.52 -9.54
N LYS A 143 15.77 -5.27 -10.08
CA LYS A 143 16.69 -6.07 -9.27
C LYS A 143 17.30 -5.15 -8.21
N GLY A 144 17.14 -5.52 -6.94
CA GLY A 144 17.66 -4.73 -5.81
C GLY A 144 19.17 -4.91 -5.64
N THR A 145 19.70 -4.46 -4.50
CA THR A 145 21.10 -4.70 -4.09
C THR A 145 21.47 -6.18 -4.01
N THR A 146 20.49 -7.06 -3.86
CA THR A 146 20.66 -8.52 -3.85
C THR A 146 20.66 -9.15 -5.24
N GLY A 147 20.51 -8.37 -6.32
CA GLY A 147 20.39 -8.87 -7.69
C GLY A 147 19.07 -9.61 -7.99
N LYS A 148 18.19 -9.76 -7.00
CA LYS A 148 16.90 -10.45 -7.10
C LYS A 148 15.74 -9.47 -7.20
N ARG A 149 14.66 -9.90 -7.85
CA ARG A 149 13.39 -9.16 -7.88
C ARG A 149 12.64 -9.45 -6.59
N ALA A 150 12.22 -8.40 -5.88
CA ALA A 150 11.52 -8.56 -4.62
C ALA A 150 10.07 -9.05 -4.87
N THR A 151 9.59 -9.95 -4.00
CA THR A 151 8.18 -10.32 -3.92
C THR A 151 7.41 -9.33 -3.01
N PRO A 152 6.06 -9.29 -3.06
CA PRO A 152 5.27 -8.52 -2.11
C PRO A 152 5.64 -8.80 -0.65
N LEU A 153 5.88 -10.07 -0.30
CA LEU A 153 6.28 -10.46 1.05
C LEU A 153 7.66 -9.90 1.41
N ALA A 154 8.64 -9.97 0.51
CA ALA A 154 9.96 -9.39 0.73
C ALA A 154 9.91 -7.86 0.89
N ALA A 155 9.05 -7.18 0.15
CA ALA A 155 8.83 -5.75 0.29
C ALA A 155 8.20 -5.41 1.65
N ALA A 156 7.15 -6.12 2.06
CA ALA A 156 6.52 -5.93 3.37
C ALA A 156 7.50 -6.18 4.52
N ALA A 157 8.37 -7.20 4.37
CA ALA A 157 9.40 -7.53 5.33
C ALA A 157 10.50 -6.47 5.43
N PHE A 158 10.94 -5.92 4.29
CA PHE A 158 11.92 -4.83 4.23
C PHE A 158 11.46 -3.56 4.96
N TYR A 159 10.15 -3.27 4.96
CA TYR A 159 9.58 -2.10 5.64
C TYR A 159 9.03 -2.39 7.04
N GLY A 160 9.07 -3.66 7.49
CA GLY A 160 8.60 -4.03 8.83
C GLY A 160 7.07 -4.03 8.99
N TYR A 161 6.31 -4.23 7.91
CA TYR A 161 4.84 -4.17 7.97
C TYR A 161 4.21 -5.49 8.43
N GLU A 162 4.17 -5.72 9.74
CA GLU A 162 3.63 -6.96 10.35
C GLU A 162 2.25 -7.36 9.83
N ARG A 163 1.29 -6.43 9.81
CA ARG A 163 -0.09 -6.72 9.35
C ARG A 163 -0.13 -7.11 7.88
N MET A 164 0.72 -6.50 7.05
CA MET A 164 0.84 -6.85 5.64
C MET A 164 1.49 -8.22 5.48
N VAL A 165 2.55 -8.51 6.22
CA VAL A 165 3.24 -9.81 6.23
C VAL A 165 2.26 -10.93 6.61
N LYS A 166 1.57 -10.82 7.75
CA LYS A 166 0.55 -11.81 8.17
C LYS A 166 -0.55 -12.00 7.12
N THR A 167 -0.97 -10.91 6.48
CA THR A 167 -1.98 -10.97 5.41
C THR A 167 -1.46 -11.73 4.19
N LEU A 168 -0.23 -11.46 3.75
CA LEU A 168 0.35 -12.14 2.59
C LEU A 168 0.59 -13.63 2.88
N LEU A 169 1.08 -13.96 4.09
CA LEU A 169 1.28 -15.34 4.54
C LEU A 169 -0.03 -16.12 4.59
N SER A 170 -1.11 -15.50 5.09
CA SER A 170 -2.45 -16.11 5.09
C SER A 170 -3.00 -16.42 3.69
N PHE A 171 -2.44 -15.82 2.65
CA PHE A 171 -2.77 -16.07 1.24
C PHE A 171 -1.75 -16.97 0.53
N GLY A 172 -0.85 -17.63 1.26
CA GLY A 172 0.13 -18.55 0.69
C GLY A 172 1.33 -17.88 0.03
N ALA A 173 1.75 -16.71 0.53
CA ALA A 173 2.98 -16.08 0.07
C ALA A 173 4.19 -16.98 0.37
N SER A 174 5.03 -17.20 -0.64
CA SER A 174 6.26 -17.96 -0.54
C SER A 174 7.31 -17.18 0.25
N HIS A 175 7.95 -17.88 1.20
CA HIS A 175 9.11 -17.38 1.92
C HIS A 175 10.38 -17.41 1.07
N PHE A 176 10.35 -18.05 -0.10
CA PHE A 176 11.52 -18.29 -0.93
C PHE A 176 11.46 -17.52 -2.25
N VAL A 177 12.62 -16.96 -2.63
CA VAL A 177 12.86 -16.31 -3.92
C VAL A 177 14.15 -16.89 -4.50
N ASP A 178 14.04 -17.68 -5.57
CA ASP A 178 15.15 -18.42 -6.19
C ASP A 178 15.99 -19.19 -5.15
N GLY A 179 15.34 -20.05 -4.36
CA GLY A 179 15.96 -20.90 -3.33
C GLY A 179 16.44 -20.18 -2.05
N VAL A 180 16.24 -18.86 -1.95
CA VAL A 180 16.71 -18.06 -0.81
C VAL A 180 15.54 -17.52 -0.01
N ARG A 181 15.64 -17.55 1.33
CA ARG A 181 14.67 -16.95 2.26
C ARG A 181 14.76 -15.42 2.30
N LEU A 182 14.54 -14.78 1.14
CA LEU A 182 14.73 -13.34 0.93
C LEU A 182 13.89 -12.46 1.87
N PRO A 183 12.59 -12.71 2.14
CA PRO A 183 11.80 -11.90 3.06
C PRO A 183 12.37 -11.88 4.47
N LEU A 184 12.80 -13.03 4.99
CA LEU A 184 13.40 -13.14 6.32
C LEU A 184 14.76 -12.43 6.37
N ALA A 185 15.61 -12.62 5.36
CA ALA A 185 16.87 -11.91 5.25
C ALA A 185 16.70 -10.38 5.22
N MET A 186 15.67 -9.88 4.51
CA MET A 186 15.34 -8.45 4.48
C MET A 186 14.84 -7.93 5.83
N ALA A 187 14.01 -8.69 6.54
CA ALA A 187 13.55 -8.33 7.89
C ALA A 187 14.72 -8.22 8.88
N ILE A 188 15.62 -9.21 8.87
CA ILE A 188 16.81 -9.23 9.74
C ILE A 188 17.76 -8.08 9.39
N PHE A 189 18.07 -7.90 8.10
CA PHE A 189 18.94 -6.81 7.64
C PHE A 189 18.41 -5.42 8.02
N LYS A 190 17.08 -5.26 8.04
CA LYS A 190 16.41 -4.01 8.45
C LYS A 190 16.08 -3.93 9.93
N ARG A 191 16.50 -4.93 10.73
CA ARG A 191 16.27 -5.02 12.17
C ARG A 191 14.78 -4.97 12.56
N HIS A 192 13.92 -5.56 11.73
CA HIS A 192 12.49 -5.70 12.02
C HIS A 192 12.24 -7.02 12.75
N GLU A 193 12.52 -7.04 14.05
CA GLU A 193 12.50 -8.23 14.89
C GLU A 193 11.15 -8.96 14.90
N SER A 194 10.05 -8.23 15.10
CA SER A 194 8.69 -8.80 15.12
C SER A 194 8.32 -9.51 13.82
N VAL A 195 8.69 -8.91 12.68
CA VAL A 195 8.47 -9.53 11.36
C VAL A 195 9.38 -10.73 11.16
N ALA A 196 10.64 -10.67 11.61
CA ALA A 196 11.56 -11.78 11.53
C ALA A 196 11.07 -12.97 12.38
N LEU A 197 10.50 -12.73 13.56
CA LEU A 197 9.88 -13.75 14.41
C LEU A 197 8.69 -14.41 13.70
N ILE A 198 7.74 -13.62 13.16
CA ILE A 198 6.59 -14.15 12.40
C ILE A 198 7.05 -15.05 11.25
N LEU A 199 8.03 -14.59 10.46
CA LEU A 199 8.57 -15.35 9.33
C LEU A 199 9.38 -16.58 9.74
N SER A 200 9.80 -16.65 11.01
CA SER A 200 10.58 -17.75 11.58
C SER A 200 9.72 -18.82 12.25
N GLN A 201 8.52 -18.46 12.69
CA GLN A 201 7.57 -19.36 13.35
C GLN A 201 6.84 -20.29 12.38
N GLU A 202 6.61 -19.85 11.13
CA GLU A 202 5.80 -20.60 10.17
C GLU A 202 6.55 -21.73 9.43
N LEU A 203 7.81 -22.03 9.76
CA LEU A 203 8.61 -23.03 9.03
C LEU A 203 9.45 -23.94 9.94
N ASP A 204 9.12 -25.23 9.90
CA ASP A 204 9.98 -26.31 10.36
C ASP A 204 11.11 -26.59 9.36
N CYS A 205 12.28 -26.90 9.89
CA CYS A 205 13.43 -27.51 9.21
C CYS A 205 14.42 -26.65 8.38
N SER A 206 15.57 -27.29 8.21
CA SER A 206 16.95 -26.82 8.31
C SER A 206 17.54 -26.20 7.04
N ASP A 207 18.74 -25.65 7.18
CA ASP A 207 19.75 -25.47 6.12
C ASP A 207 19.44 -24.57 4.92
N ALA A 208 18.44 -23.69 5.02
CA ALA A 208 18.22 -22.69 3.98
C ALA A 208 19.21 -21.52 4.13
N SER A 209 20.19 -21.45 3.23
CA SER A 209 21.04 -20.27 3.05
C SER A 209 20.18 -19.01 2.83
N LEU A 210 20.36 -18.02 3.71
CA LEU A 210 19.62 -16.74 3.68
C LEU A 210 20.09 -15.79 2.57
N THR A 211 21.31 -15.98 2.07
CA THR A 211 21.98 -15.05 1.16
C THR A 211 22.98 -15.79 0.27
N ILE A 212 23.00 -15.45 -1.02
CA ILE A 212 23.97 -16.00 -1.98
C ILE A 212 25.39 -15.50 -1.68
N SER A 213 25.54 -14.26 -1.19
CA SER A 213 26.86 -13.62 -1.06
C SER A 213 27.59 -13.94 0.24
N THR A 214 26.87 -14.35 1.28
CA THR A 214 27.47 -14.65 2.58
C THR A 214 26.84 -15.97 3.05
N ARG A 215 27.67 -17.00 3.18
CA ARG A 215 27.31 -18.36 3.62
C ARG A 215 27.02 -18.38 5.12
N GLN A 216 26.25 -17.40 5.62
CA GLN A 216 25.98 -17.20 7.04
C GLN A 216 24.71 -17.94 7.42
N THR A 217 24.73 -18.54 8.61
CA THR A 217 23.54 -19.16 9.20
C THR A 217 22.56 -18.09 9.72
N LEU A 218 21.32 -18.50 9.95
CA LEU A 218 20.26 -17.64 10.50
C LEU A 218 20.66 -17.01 11.83
N LEU A 219 21.29 -17.80 12.72
CA LEU A 219 21.77 -17.35 14.01
C LEU A 219 22.84 -16.26 13.84
N GLN A 220 23.86 -16.50 13.00
CA GLN A 220 24.92 -15.53 12.74
C GLN A 220 24.38 -14.18 12.24
N MET A 221 23.36 -14.21 11.38
CA MET A 221 22.71 -12.99 10.87
C MET A 221 21.89 -12.25 11.96
N ALA A 222 21.15 -12.98 12.79
CA ALA A 222 20.38 -12.40 13.90
C ALA A 222 21.30 -11.78 14.95
N CYS A 223 22.37 -12.49 15.30
CA CYS A 223 23.47 -12.04 16.17
C CYS A 223 24.12 -10.77 15.62
N ALA A 224 24.56 -10.78 14.36
CA ALA A 224 25.15 -9.59 13.73
C ALA A 224 24.16 -8.42 13.64
N ALA A 225 22.85 -8.67 13.55
CA ALA A 225 21.81 -7.64 13.52
C ALA A 225 21.39 -7.14 14.92
N GLN A 226 21.92 -7.74 15.99
CA GLN A 226 21.59 -7.45 17.40
C GLN A 226 20.09 -7.60 17.67
N LEU A 227 19.51 -8.76 17.30
CA LEU A 227 18.09 -9.08 17.50
C LEU A 227 17.93 -10.09 18.64
N VAL A 228 17.86 -9.60 19.87
CA VAL A 228 17.89 -10.40 21.11
C VAL A 228 16.78 -11.45 21.14
N SER A 229 15.53 -11.03 20.95
CA SER A 229 14.35 -11.91 21.00
C SER A 229 14.38 -12.96 19.88
N LEU A 230 14.89 -12.59 18.70
CA LEU A 230 15.05 -13.53 17.60
C LEU A 230 16.16 -14.56 17.87
N VAL A 231 17.26 -14.13 18.49
CA VAL A 231 18.35 -15.04 18.90
C VAL A 231 17.84 -16.01 19.96
N GLN A 232 17.17 -15.50 21.00
CA GLN A 232 16.55 -16.33 22.02
C GLN A 232 15.60 -17.36 21.41
N TYR A 233 14.69 -16.91 20.52
CA TYR A 233 13.78 -17.81 19.81
C TYR A 233 14.51 -18.91 19.02
N TYR A 234 15.64 -18.60 18.38
CA TYR A 234 16.42 -19.60 17.67
C TYR A 234 17.15 -20.58 18.61
N LEU A 235 17.68 -20.10 19.74
CA LEU A 235 18.36 -20.96 20.71
C LEU A 235 17.38 -21.91 21.41
N GLU A 236 16.17 -21.45 21.73
CA GLU A 236 15.15 -22.25 22.40
C GLU A 236 14.47 -23.27 21.46
N HIS A 237 14.25 -22.92 20.19
CA HIS A 237 13.45 -23.74 19.27
C HIS A 237 14.25 -24.44 18.16
N LYS A 238 15.55 -24.16 17.99
CA LYS A 238 16.38 -24.82 16.96
C LYS A 238 17.65 -25.39 17.57
N SER A 239 17.96 -26.64 17.21
CA SER A 239 19.24 -27.27 17.53
C SER A 239 20.37 -26.60 16.75
N CYS A 240 20.99 -25.56 17.31
CA CYS A 240 22.22 -24.99 16.77
C CYS A 240 23.40 -25.93 17.01
N SER A 241 24.29 -26.07 16.02
CA SER A 241 25.56 -26.76 16.25
C SER A 241 26.44 -25.90 17.16
N SER A 242 27.27 -26.51 18.01
CA SER A 242 28.25 -25.79 18.84
C SER A 242 29.09 -24.82 17.99
N HIS A 243 29.55 -25.30 16.84
CA HIS A 243 30.33 -24.52 15.88
C HIS A 243 29.58 -23.29 15.34
N ASP A 244 28.26 -23.36 15.14
CA ASP A 244 27.47 -22.20 14.72
C ASP A 244 27.39 -21.12 15.79
N CYS A 245 27.28 -21.53 17.06
CA CYS A 245 27.30 -20.64 18.21
C CYS A 245 28.67 -19.97 18.38
N ASP A 246 29.76 -20.73 18.25
CA ASP A 246 31.14 -20.22 18.29
C ASP A 246 31.37 -19.18 17.18
N THR A 247 30.97 -19.52 15.96
CA THR A 247 31.11 -18.62 14.80
C THR A 247 30.22 -17.37 14.94
N ALA A 248 29.04 -17.49 15.56
CA ALA A 248 28.17 -16.35 15.83
C ALA A 248 28.74 -15.43 16.91
N LEU A 249 29.33 -16.00 17.96
CA LEU A 249 30.01 -15.27 19.03
C LEU A 249 31.21 -14.48 18.49
N PHE A 250 32.09 -15.13 17.72
CA PHE A 250 33.24 -14.48 17.09
C PHE A 250 32.82 -13.28 16.22
N ARG A 251 31.77 -13.44 15.40
CA ARG A 251 31.30 -12.37 14.50
C ARG A 251 30.65 -11.19 15.21
N ILE A 252 29.93 -11.43 16.31
CA ILE A 252 29.40 -10.35 17.12
C ILE A 252 30.55 -9.49 17.65
N ILE A 253 31.58 -10.13 18.19
CA ILE A 253 32.74 -9.45 18.77
C ILE A 253 33.52 -8.70 17.68
N GLU A 254 33.75 -9.32 16.52
CA GLU A 254 34.40 -8.69 15.37
C GLU A 254 33.61 -7.47 14.87
N LYS A 255 32.27 -7.55 14.84
CA LYS A 255 31.43 -6.44 14.37
C LYS A 255 31.38 -5.28 15.36
N ASP A 256 31.37 -5.57 16.66
CA ASP A 256 31.41 -4.51 17.68
C ASP A 256 32.78 -3.81 17.70
N THR A 257 33.88 -4.56 17.61
CA THR A 257 35.23 -3.99 17.56
C THR A 257 35.47 -3.12 16.32
N THR A 258 34.91 -3.49 15.16
CA THR A 258 35.03 -2.71 13.91
C THR A 258 34.13 -1.47 13.85
N LYS A 259 32.96 -1.49 14.50
CA LYS A 259 32.06 -0.31 14.56
C LYS A 259 32.52 0.74 15.56
N THR A 260 33.14 0.34 16.68
CA THR A 260 33.56 1.27 17.72
C THR A 260 34.99 1.73 17.49
N GLY A 261 35.17 2.89 16.84
CA GLY A 261 36.44 3.59 16.86
C GLY A 261 36.82 3.96 18.31
N ILE A 262 37.77 3.22 18.89
CA ILE A 262 38.66 3.51 20.03
C ILE A 262 38.03 3.97 21.39
N VAL A 263 36.80 4.46 21.49
CA VAL A 263 36.31 5.08 22.73
C VAL A 263 34.87 4.67 23.08
N ARG A 264 34.74 3.49 23.69
CA ARG A 264 34.09 3.25 25.01
C ARG A 264 33.84 1.76 25.21
N ARG A 265 34.32 1.25 26.35
CA ARG A 265 34.04 -0.07 26.93
C ARG A 265 32.59 -0.18 27.43
N GLN A 266 31.62 0.07 26.55
CA GLN A 266 30.23 -0.27 26.80
C GLN A 266 29.82 -1.20 25.67
N LEU A 267 29.96 -2.51 25.92
CA LEU A 267 29.17 -3.50 25.20
C LEU A 267 27.73 -3.00 25.23
N HIS A 268 27.14 -2.79 24.07
CA HIS A 268 25.74 -2.38 24.01
C HIS A 268 24.91 -3.47 24.71
N GLY A 269 23.89 -3.09 25.49
CA GLY A 269 23.13 -4.04 26.31
C GLY A 269 22.67 -5.27 25.51
N GLU A 270 22.22 -5.04 24.28
CA GLU A 270 21.83 -6.09 23.32
C GLU A 270 22.98 -7.03 22.95
N THR A 271 24.20 -6.53 22.74
CA THR A 271 25.37 -7.37 22.45
C THR A 271 25.72 -8.24 23.66
N PHE A 272 25.77 -7.64 24.84
CA PHE A 272 26.13 -8.35 26.07
C PHE A 272 25.13 -9.47 26.38
N GLU A 273 23.84 -9.17 26.23
CA GLU A 273 22.75 -10.13 26.39
C GLU A 273 22.86 -11.29 25.39
N ILE A 274 23.14 -11.00 24.11
CA ILE A 274 23.33 -12.05 23.11
C ILE A 274 24.58 -12.90 23.40
N VAL A 275 25.69 -12.29 23.83
CA VAL A 275 26.90 -13.04 24.20
C VAL A 275 26.63 -13.98 25.37
N LEU A 276 25.93 -13.50 26.41
CA LEU A 276 25.52 -14.35 27.53
C LEU A 276 24.66 -15.53 27.07
N MET A 277 23.63 -15.26 26.26
CA MET A 277 22.77 -16.32 25.72
C MET A 277 23.56 -17.37 24.93
N LEU A 278 24.53 -16.95 24.12
CA LEU A 278 25.37 -17.87 23.35
C LEU A 278 26.28 -18.72 24.25
N LEU A 279 26.89 -18.13 25.27
CA LEU A 279 27.74 -18.84 26.24
C LEU A 279 26.93 -19.86 27.06
N GLU A 280 25.72 -19.50 27.49
CA GLU A 280 24.80 -20.42 28.19
C GLU A 280 24.41 -21.63 27.32
N HIS A 281 24.38 -21.46 26.00
CA HIS A 281 24.05 -22.51 25.04
C HIS A 281 25.29 -23.23 24.47
N GLY A 282 26.44 -23.13 25.15
CA GLY A 282 27.64 -23.94 24.87
C GLY A 282 28.59 -23.37 23.82
N ALA A 283 28.52 -22.07 23.52
CA ALA A 283 29.53 -21.42 22.69
C ALA A 283 30.89 -21.40 23.41
N SER A 284 31.94 -21.87 22.74
CA SER A 284 33.33 -21.73 23.17
C SER A 284 33.84 -20.31 22.85
N PRO A 285 34.39 -19.59 23.84
CA PRO A 285 35.13 -18.36 23.58
C PRO A 285 36.56 -18.60 23.10
N ASP A 286 37.05 -19.85 23.20
CA ASP A 286 38.41 -20.29 22.84
C ASP A 286 38.54 -20.68 21.36
#